data_AF-A0A2E7USQ9-F1
#
_entry.id   AF-A0A2E7USQ9-F1
#
_cell.length_a   1.000
_cell.length_b   1.000
_cell.length_c   1.000
_cell.angle_alpha   90.00
_cell.angle_beta   90.00
_cell.angle_gamma   90.00
#
_symmetry.space_group_name_H-M   'P 1'
#
loop_
_entity.id
_entity.type
_entity.pdbx_description
1 polymer ?
#
loop_
_entity_poly.entity_id
_entity_poly.type
_entity_poly.pdbx_seq_one_letter_code
_entity_poly.pdbx_strand_id
1 'polypeptide(L)'
;MPRIRPIATLFLATFTAPALATEASSQSPYTQVRAAIDSMEGLHERLNRDIERGRTGPRGKAIECLTEQRAAMQSLLDLSRIERAQLVEAMADQDQGAVKQAHRNVMLWNVKAKVVADRVSGCPTQREYNVAKAVAEAEALGED
;
A
#
# COMPACT_ATOMS: atom_id res chain seq x y z
N MET A 1 -28.28 -61.34 -10.81
CA MET A 1 -28.78 -60.71 -9.57
C MET A 1 -27.68 -59.85 -8.96
N PRO A 2 -28.01 -58.64 -8.48
CA PRO A 2 -27.06 -57.62 -8.04
C PRO A 2 -26.83 -57.63 -6.52
N ARG A 3 -25.77 -56.99 -6.04
CA ARG A 3 -25.78 -56.31 -4.72
C ARG A 3 -25.04 -54.98 -4.82
N ILE A 4 -25.74 -53.95 -4.39
CA ILE A 4 -25.44 -52.51 -4.47
C ILE A 4 -24.97 -52.04 -3.08
N ARG A 5 -23.77 -51.43 -3.03
CA ARG A 5 -23.28 -50.23 -2.27
C ARG A 5 -23.45 -50.16 -0.72
N PRO A 6 -22.94 -49.10 -0.02
CA PRO A 6 -21.93 -48.05 -0.33
C PRO A 6 -20.83 -47.96 0.79
N ILE A 7 -19.80 -47.12 0.70
CA ILE A 7 -19.66 -45.80 1.39
C ILE A 7 -18.22 -45.34 1.02
N ALA A 8 -18.04 -44.30 0.19
CA ALA A 8 -17.89 -42.89 0.58
C ALA A 8 -16.50 -42.63 1.22
N THR A 9 -15.66 -41.62 0.96
CA THR A 9 -15.53 -40.47 0.04
C THR A 9 -14.21 -39.79 0.47
N LEU A 10 -13.65 -38.89 -0.36
CA LEU A 10 -12.68 -37.82 -0.01
C LEU A 10 -11.22 -38.28 0.22
N PHE A 11 -10.18 -37.72 -0.41
CA PHE A 11 -9.94 -36.35 -0.83
C PHE A 11 -9.19 -36.35 -2.18
N LEU A 12 -9.85 -35.99 -3.28
CA LEU A 12 -9.11 -35.31 -4.34
C LEU A 12 -8.85 -33.90 -3.84
N ALA A 13 -7.59 -33.56 -3.61
CA ALA A 13 -7.14 -32.19 -3.43
C ALA A 13 -7.38 -31.45 -4.76
N THR A 14 -8.64 -31.07 -4.97
CA THR A 14 -9.00 -30.02 -5.92
C THR A 14 -8.30 -28.76 -5.43
N PHE A 15 -7.33 -28.28 -6.19
CA PHE A 15 -6.86 -26.90 -6.12
C PHE A 15 -8.04 -25.98 -6.49
N THR A 16 -8.97 -25.78 -5.55
CA THR A 16 -10.02 -24.78 -5.65
C THR A 16 -9.45 -23.44 -5.24
N ALA A 17 -8.84 -22.75 -6.20
CA ALA A 17 -8.69 -21.30 -6.15
C ALA A 17 -8.63 -20.76 -7.58
N PRO A 18 -9.80 -20.50 -8.19
CA PRO A 18 -9.96 -19.17 -8.78
C PRO A 18 -11.37 -18.58 -8.67
N ALA A 19 -12.30 -19.13 -7.87
CA ALA A 19 -13.66 -18.59 -7.79
C ALA A 19 -13.76 -17.22 -7.06
N LEU A 20 -12.75 -16.85 -6.25
CA LEU A 20 -12.63 -15.52 -5.65
C LEU A 20 -11.90 -14.51 -6.54
N ALA A 21 -11.28 -14.94 -7.64
CA ALA A 21 -10.64 -14.05 -8.61
C ALA A 21 -11.61 -13.56 -9.69
N THR A 22 -12.74 -14.24 -9.87
CA THR A 22 -13.72 -13.93 -10.93
C THR A 22 -14.55 -12.67 -10.65
N GLU A 23 -14.75 -12.25 -9.40
CA GLU A 23 -15.44 -10.99 -9.11
C GLU A 23 -14.56 -9.75 -9.33
N ALA A 24 -13.23 -9.91 -9.33
CA ALA A 24 -12.30 -8.84 -9.72
C ALA A 24 -12.19 -8.70 -11.26
N SER A 25 -12.56 -9.74 -12.01
CA SER A 25 -12.37 -9.80 -13.48
C SER A 25 -13.46 -9.11 -14.32
N SER A 26 -14.49 -8.51 -13.70
CA SER A 26 -15.55 -7.77 -14.41
C SER A 26 -15.40 -6.24 -14.35
N GLN A 27 -14.44 -5.72 -13.57
CA GLN A 27 -14.23 -4.29 -13.42
C GLN A 27 -13.32 -3.75 -14.54
N SER A 28 -13.76 -2.67 -15.20
CA SER A 28 -12.96 -2.03 -16.25
C SER A 28 -11.61 -1.53 -15.70
N PRO A 29 -10.55 -1.47 -16.52
CA PRO A 29 -9.24 -0.95 -16.09
C PRO A 29 -9.34 0.42 -15.41
N TYR A 30 -10.24 1.28 -15.90
CA TYR A 30 -10.54 2.57 -15.29
C TYR A 30 -11.06 2.45 -13.85
N THR A 31 -12.05 1.59 -13.60
CA THR A 31 -12.61 1.41 -12.25
C THR A 31 -11.59 0.88 -11.26
N GLN A 32 -10.71 -0.04 -11.70
CA GLN A 32 -9.62 -0.54 -10.87
C GLN A 32 -8.58 0.54 -10.54
N VAL A 33 -8.18 1.34 -11.55
CA VAL A 33 -7.26 2.48 -11.36
C VAL A 33 -7.85 3.52 -10.42
N ARG A 34 -9.13 3.84 -10.56
CA ARG A 34 -9.82 4.74 -9.64
C ARG A 34 -9.79 4.22 -8.20
N ALA A 35 -10.20 2.97 -7.98
CA ALA A 35 -10.18 2.36 -6.65
C ALA A 35 -8.76 2.30 -6.05
N ALA A 36 -7.74 2.08 -6.88
CA ALA A 36 -6.35 2.11 -6.45
C ALA A 36 -5.91 3.50 -5.99
N ILE A 37 -6.27 4.55 -6.73
CA ILE A 37 -5.98 5.95 -6.35
C ILE A 37 -6.73 6.34 -5.08
N ASP A 38 -8.02 6.03 -4.99
CA ASP A 38 -8.82 6.32 -3.78
C ASP A 38 -8.21 5.62 -2.54
N SER A 39 -7.72 4.39 -2.70
CA SER A 39 -6.98 3.66 -1.65
C SER A 39 -5.70 4.39 -1.23
N MET A 40 -4.91 4.90 -2.19
CA MET A 40 -3.70 5.67 -1.90
C MET A 40 -4.01 7.00 -1.20
N GLU A 41 -5.08 7.69 -1.60
CA GLU A 41 -5.52 8.94 -0.97
C GLU A 41 -5.89 8.68 0.49
N GLY A 42 -6.63 7.60 0.77
CA GLY A 42 -6.96 7.19 2.14
C GLY A 42 -5.72 6.84 2.99
N LEU A 43 -4.66 6.27 2.40
CA LEU A 43 -3.38 6.04 3.09
C LEU A 43 -2.67 7.35 3.41
N HIS A 44 -2.61 8.27 2.45
CA HIS A 44 -1.98 9.58 2.63
C HIS A 44 -2.70 10.42 3.70
N GLU A 45 -4.03 10.42 3.71
CA GLU A 45 -4.81 11.08 4.75
C GLU A 45 -4.58 10.50 6.15
N ARG A 46 -4.49 9.17 6.28
CA ARG A 46 -4.12 8.54 7.55
C ARG A 46 -2.77 9.05 8.06
N LEU A 47 -1.77 9.08 7.17
CA LEU A 47 -0.44 9.56 7.51
C LEU A 47 -0.43 11.05 7.88
N ASN A 48 -1.21 11.89 7.20
CA ASN A 48 -1.37 13.30 7.59
C ASN A 48 -1.96 13.45 9.00
N ARG A 49 -2.98 12.65 9.34
CA ARG A 49 -3.55 12.64 10.69
C ARG A 49 -2.56 12.16 11.75
N ASP A 50 -1.67 11.22 11.40
CA ASP A 50 -0.62 10.75 12.30
C ASP A 50 0.43 11.85 12.57
N ILE A 51 0.85 12.56 11.50
CA ILE A 51 1.75 13.72 11.61
C ILE A 51 1.12 14.84 12.42
N GLU A 52 -0.15 15.16 12.19
CA GLU A 52 -0.87 16.21 12.92
C GLU A 52 -1.01 15.89 14.40
N ARG A 53 -1.34 14.63 14.74
CA ARG A 53 -1.38 14.16 16.14
C ARG A 53 0.00 14.22 16.81
N GLY A 54 1.07 13.94 16.07
CA GLY A 54 2.44 14.04 16.57
C GLY A 54 2.96 15.48 16.71
N ARG A 55 2.29 16.46 16.10
CA ARG A 55 2.76 17.85 15.98
C ARG A 55 2.66 18.69 17.25
N THR A 56 1.96 18.20 18.28
CA THR A 56 1.79 18.88 19.57
C THR A 56 3.01 18.73 20.50
N GLY A 57 4.00 17.91 20.12
CA GLY A 57 5.29 17.77 20.82
C GLY A 57 6.47 18.44 20.10
N PRO A 58 7.66 18.50 20.73
CA PRO A 58 8.88 18.97 20.08
C PRO A 58 9.17 18.15 18.81
N ARG A 59 9.54 18.83 17.72
CA ARG A 59 9.90 18.18 16.45
C ARG A 59 11.14 17.31 16.63
N GLY A 60 10.94 16.01 16.78
CA GLY A 60 12.00 15.00 16.80
C GLY A 60 12.09 14.21 15.50
N LYS A 61 13.11 13.34 15.40
CA LYS A 61 13.33 12.43 14.25
C LYS A 61 12.12 11.55 13.92
N ALA A 62 11.22 11.33 14.88
CA ALA A 62 9.92 10.69 14.68
C ALA A 62 9.05 11.42 13.63
N ILE A 63 8.94 12.75 13.75
CA ILE A 63 8.15 13.57 12.81
C ILE A 63 8.85 13.67 11.46
N GLU A 64 10.19 13.69 11.44
CA GLU A 64 10.97 13.67 10.20
C GLU A 64 10.71 12.39 9.40
N CYS A 65 10.80 11.21 10.05
CA CYS A 65 10.47 9.92 9.44
C CYS A 65 9.06 9.91 8.84
N LEU A 66 8.06 10.36 9.58
CA LEU A 66 6.67 10.45 9.08
C LEU A 66 6.55 11.42 7.90
N THR A 67 7.27 12.54 7.95
CA THR A 67 7.27 13.55 6.86
C THR A 67 7.91 13.00 5.59
N GLU A 68 8.99 12.21 5.71
CA GLU A 68 9.60 11.51 4.57
C GLU A 68 8.65 10.48 3.95
N GLN A 69 7.99 9.65 4.77
CA GLN A 69 6.99 8.70 4.26
C GLN A 69 5.83 9.44 3.58
N ARG A 70 5.44 10.62 4.09
CA ARG A 70 4.40 11.46 3.47
C ARG A 70 4.83 11.96 2.11
N ALA A 71 6.06 12.47 1.98
CA ALA A 71 6.58 12.92 0.70
C ALA A 71 6.62 11.78 -0.33
N ALA A 72 7.09 10.60 0.07
CA ALA A 72 7.10 9.41 -0.78
C ALA A 72 5.68 9.01 -1.23
N MET A 73 4.72 9.01 -0.32
CA MET A 73 3.31 8.72 -0.62
C MET A 73 2.71 9.75 -1.60
N GLN A 74 2.99 11.04 -1.38
CA GLN A 74 2.52 12.12 -2.24
C GLN A 74 3.06 11.96 -3.67
N SER A 75 4.35 11.64 -3.83
CA SER A 75 4.92 11.37 -5.16
C SER A 75 4.24 10.22 -5.88
N LEU A 76 3.92 9.12 -5.18
CA LEU A 76 3.18 7.99 -5.77
C LEU A 76 1.77 8.38 -6.20
N LEU A 77 1.08 9.21 -5.41
CA LEU A 77 -0.24 9.73 -5.75
C LEU A 77 -0.21 10.61 -7.00
N ASP A 78 0.75 11.52 -7.08
CA ASP A 78 0.85 12.44 -8.21
C ASP A 78 1.16 11.68 -9.51
N LEU A 79 2.10 10.73 -9.46
CA LEU A 79 2.38 9.84 -10.59
C LEU A 79 1.12 9.06 -10.99
N SER A 80 0.39 8.49 -10.03
CA SER A 80 -0.82 7.70 -10.32
C SER A 80 -1.94 8.54 -10.94
N ARG A 81 -2.06 9.82 -10.57
CA ARG A 81 -3.02 10.75 -11.18
C ARG A 81 -2.66 11.07 -12.63
N ILE A 82 -1.38 11.19 -12.94
CA ILE A 82 -0.88 11.38 -14.32
C ILE A 82 -1.21 10.14 -15.16
N GLU A 83 -0.89 8.94 -14.68
CA GLU A 83 -1.21 7.69 -15.40
C GLU A 83 -2.71 7.46 -15.55
N ARG A 84 -3.55 7.91 -14.61
CA ARG A 84 -5.00 7.88 -14.79
C ARG A 84 -5.45 8.74 -15.97
N ALA A 85 -4.85 9.92 -16.16
CA ALA A 85 -5.16 10.77 -17.31
C ALA A 85 -4.74 10.09 -18.61
N GLN A 86 -3.52 9.53 -18.65
CA GLN A 86 -3.01 8.76 -19.80
C GLN A 86 -3.88 7.53 -20.11
N LEU A 87 -4.38 6.84 -19.08
CA LEU A 87 -5.33 5.74 -19.26
C LEU A 87 -6.60 6.20 -19.97
N VAL A 88 -7.17 7.34 -19.57
CA VAL A 88 -8.40 7.88 -20.18
C VAL A 88 -8.17 8.25 -21.64
N GLU A 89 -7.03 8.89 -21.95
CA GLU A 89 -6.63 9.21 -23.32
C GLU A 89 -6.45 7.94 -24.16
N ALA A 90 -5.67 6.97 -23.67
CA ALA A 90 -5.44 5.70 -24.36
C ALA A 90 -6.73 4.89 -24.58
N MET A 91 -7.68 4.94 -23.64
CA MET A 91 -8.99 4.32 -23.80
C MET A 91 -9.82 4.98 -24.90
N ALA A 92 -9.75 6.31 -25.03
CA ALA A 92 -10.42 7.05 -26.10
C ALA A 92 -9.81 6.72 -27.47
N ASP A 93 -8.47 6.60 -27.54
CA ASP A 93 -7.72 6.26 -28.75
C ASP A 93 -7.75 4.77 -29.08
N GLN A 94 -8.38 3.94 -28.24
CA GLN A 94 -8.44 2.48 -28.34
C GLN A 94 -7.06 1.80 -28.32
N ASP A 95 -6.02 2.46 -27.82
CA ASP A 95 -4.67 1.91 -27.67
C ASP A 95 -4.60 0.95 -26.47
N GLN A 96 -4.84 -0.33 -26.74
CA GLN A 96 -4.80 -1.39 -25.72
C GLN A 96 -3.41 -1.58 -25.10
N GLY A 97 -2.34 -1.15 -25.77
CA GLY A 97 -0.97 -1.21 -25.24
C GLY A 97 -0.78 -0.18 -24.14
N ALA A 98 -1.08 1.08 -24.45
CA ALA A 98 -1.01 2.19 -23.50
C ALA A 98 -1.99 2.00 -22.32
N VAL A 99 -3.20 1.49 -22.56
CA VAL A 99 -4.17 1.15 -21.50
C VAL A 99 -3.58 0.16 -20.48
N LYS A 100 -2.97 -0.94 -20.97
CA LYS A 100 -2.36 -1.96 -20.10
C LYS A 100 -1.17 -1.40 -19.32
N GLN A 101 -0.36 -0.56 -19.96
CA GLN A 101 0.79 0.06 -19.32
C GLN A 101 0.38 1.00 -18.20
N ALA A 102 -0.55 1.91 -18.46
CA ALA A 102 -1.03 2.87 -17.47
C ALA A 102 -1.73 2.18 -16.29
N HIS A 103 -2.58 1.18 -16.57
CA HIS A 103 -3.19 0.35 -15.53
C HIS A 103 -2.12 -0.34 -14.66
N ARG A 104 -1.13 -1.00 -15.28
CA ARG A 104 -0.05 -1.67 -14.56
C ARG A 104 0.74 -0.71 -13.67
N ASN A 105 1.08 0.48 -14.17
CA ASN A 105 1.86 1.48 -13.43
C ASN A 105 1.13 1.92 -12.16
N VAL A 106 -0.15 2.29 -12.27
CA VAL A 106 -0.98 2.66 -11.11
C VAL A 106 -1.08 1.51 -10.12
N MET A 107 -1.33 0.28 -10.59
CA MET A 107 -1.45 -0.86 -9.69
C MET A 107 -0.15 -1.14 -8.93
N LEU A 108 1.01 -1.02 -9.59
CA LEU A 108 2.32 -1.16 -8.94
C LEU A 108 2.56 -0.05 -7.91
N TRP A 109 2.19 1.20 -8.20
CA TRP A 109 2.36 2.29 -7.26
C TRP A 109 1.40 2.21 -6.07
N ASN A 110 0.19 1.68 -6.25
CA ASN A 110 -0.71 1.37 -5.13
C ASN A 110 -0.11 0.33 -4.18
N VAL A 111 0.54 -0.71 -4.73
CA VAL A 111 1.29 -1.67 -3.88
C VAL A 111 2.44 -0.99 -3.15
N LYS A 112 3.22 -0.13 -3.84
CA LYS A 112 4.30 0.63 -3.18
C LYS A 112 3.77 1.57 -2.09
N ALA A 113 2.64 2.22 -2.31
CA ALA A 113 1.98 3.08 -1.33
C ALA A 113 1.61 2.29 -0.08
N LYS A 114 1.07 1.07 -0.22
CA LYS A 114 0.82 0.19 0.93
C LYS A 114 2.10 -0.14 1.70
N VAL A 115 3.18 -0.46 1.00
CA VAL A 115 4.49 -0.70 1.64
C VAL A 115 5.02 0.54 2.38
N VAL A 116 4.87 1.73 1.80
CA VAL A 116 5.23 3.00 2.47
C VAL A 116 4.39 3.19 3.74
N ALA A 117 3.08 2.94 3.66
CA ALA A 117 2.20 3.02 4.82
C ALA A 117 2.55 2.00 5.90
N ASP A 118 2.94 0.78 5.54
CA ASP A 118 3.37 -0.23 6.52
C ASP A 118 4.67 0.18 7.22
N ARG A 119 5.60 0.83 6.51
CA ARG A 119 6.85 1.36 7.09
C ARG A 119 6.65 2.47 8.11
N VAL A 120 5.50 3.15 8.11
CA VAL A 120 5.13 4.14 9.13
C VAL A 120 5.18 3.52 10.53
N SER A 121 4.80 2.24 10.67
CA SER A 121 4.88 1.53 11.95
C SER A 121 6.32 1.33 12.45
N GLY A 122 7.32 1.44 11.57
CA GLY A 122 8.73 1.40 11.90
C GLY A 122 9.34 2.76 12.23
N CYS A 123 8.59 3.87 12.11
CA CYS A 123 9.08 5.17 12.57
C CYS A 123 9.13 5.16 14.12
N PRO A 124 10.26 5.56 14.73
CA PRO A 124 10.41 5.56 16.17
C PRO A 124 9.41 6.53 16.81
N THR A 125 8.82 6.14 17.93
CA THR A 125 8.04 7.07 18.74
C THR A 125 8.93 8.16 19.33
N GLN A 126 8.36 9.32 19.67
CA GLN A 126 9.12 10.39 20.31
C GLN A 126 9.80 9.92 21.61
N ARG A 127 9.14 9.02 22.35
CA ARG A 127 9.69 8.43 23.58
C ARG A 127 10.89 7.53 23.28
N GLU A 128 10.76 6.60 22.32
CA GLU A 128 11.87 5.72 21.92
C GLU A 128 13.05 6.53 21.40
N TYR A 129 12.80 7.60 20.64
CA TYR A 129 13.85 8.51 20.20
C TYR A 129 14.55 9.20 21.38
N ASN A 130 13.78 9.76 22.33
CA ASN A 130 14.35 10.44 23.49
C ASN A 130 15.20 9.48 24.35
N VAL A 131 14.76 8.22 24.51
CA VAL A 131 15.52 7.19 25.23
C VAL A 131 16.80 6.83 24.49
N ALA A 132 16.71 6.54 23.18
CA ALA A 132 17.89 6.22 22.37
C ALA A 132 18.92 7.36 22.36
N LYS A 133 18.44 8.61 22.29
CA LYS A 133 19.28 9.80 22.39
C LYS A 133 19.99 9.88 23.75
N ALA A 134 19.25 9.70 24.85
CA ALA A 134 19.81 9.76 26.20
C ALA A 134 20.85 8.65 26.45
N VAL A 135 20.63 7.45 25.91
CA VAL A 135 21.60 6.34 25.98
C VAL A 135 22.88 6.69 25.21
N ALA A 136 22.76 7.17 23.97
CA ALA A 136 23.93 7.55 23.17
C ALA A 136 24.73 8.71 23.80
N GLU A 137 24.05 9.70 24.40
CA GLU A 137 24.70 10.78 25.13
C GLU A 137 25.42 10.28 26.39
N ALA A 138 24.85 9.30 27.11
CA ALA A 138 25.48 8.70 28.27
C ALA A 138 26.70 7.82 27.91
N GLU A 139 26.63 7.08 26.80
CA GLU A 139 27.76 6.30 26.27
C GLU A 139 28.92 7.21 25.86
N ALA A 140 28.63 8.30 25.15
CA ALA A 140 29.65 9.27 24.73
C ALA A 140 30.35 9.96 25.91
N LEU A 141 29.67 10.12 27.05
CA LEU A 141 30.25 10.70 28.28
C LEU A 141 31.00 9.68 29.14
N GLY A 142 30.86 8.38 28.87
CA GLY A 142 31.53 7.29 29.59
C GLY A 142 32.80 6.78 28.92
N GLU A 143 33.12 7.28 27.71
CA GLU A 143 34.36 6.97 26.98
C GLU A 143 35.50 7.98 27.23
N ASP A 144 35.27 9.01 28.07
CA ASP A 144 36.26 9.97 28.59
C ASP A 144 36.72 9.60 30.02
#